data_AF-A0A433UCK9-F1
#
_entry.id   AF-A0A433UCK9-F1
#
_cell.length_a   1.000
_cell.length_b   1.000
_cell.length_c   1.000
_cell.angle_alpha   90.00
_cell.angle_beta   90.00
_cell.angle_gamma   90.00
#
_symmetry.space_group_name_H-M   'P 1'
#
loop_
_entity.id
_entity.type
_entity.pdbx_description
1 polymer ?
#
loop_
_entity_poly.entity_id
_entity_poly.type
_entity_poly.pdbx_seq_one_letter_code
_entity_poly.pdbx_strand_id
1 'polypeptide(L)'
;MVVKDNKDVEMKDASSVDVTKSEEVKKEEEKKDPELLTLEDIKEHVRHIEKAVSTKEPRFMSRVIRALVTVRRKLNPRILRSLMKGYFIAPNVINKEELLPFLAD
;
A
#
# COMPACT_ATOMS: atom_id res chain seq x y z
N MET A 1 -57.48 12.75 -25.10
CA MET A 1 -56.52 11.64 -24.98
C MET A 1 -55.20 12.15 -25.55
N VAL A 2 -54.30 12.65 -24.69
CA VAL A 2 -53.05 13.30 -25.11
C VAL A 2 -51.99 12.21 -25.22
N VAL A 3 -51.59 11.87 -26.44
CA VAL A 3 -50.44 11.01 -26.69
C VAL A 3 -49.21 11.84 -26.32
N LYS A 4 -48.61 11.49 -25.19
CA LYS A 4 -47.39 12.13 -24.71
C LYS A 4 -46.22 11.44 -25.39
N ASP A 5 -45.65 12.09 -26.40
CA ASP A 5 -44.42 11.65 -27.04
C ASP A 5 -43.31 11.58 -25.98
N ASN A 6 -42.99 10.37 -25.53
CA ASN A 6 -41.77 10.13 -24.78
C ASN A 6 -40.59 10.20 -25.75
N LYS A 7 -39.99 11.39 -25.87
CA LYS A 7 -38.61 11.52 -26.35
C LYS A 7 -37.71 10.88 -25.31
N ASP A 8 -37.36 9.62 -25.56
CA ASP A 8 -36.28 8.95 -24.84
C ASP A 8 -34.97 9.68 -25.19
N VAL A 9 -34.31 10.24 -24.17
CA VAL A 9 -33.02 10.89 -24.33
C VAL A 9 -31.98 9.80 -24.13
N GLU A 10 -31.50 9.23 -25.24
CA GLU A 10 -30.34 8.34 -25.24
C GLU A 10 -29.15 9.09 -24.62
N MET A 11 -28.81 8.74 -23.38
CA MET A 11 -27.54 9.13 -22.78
C MET A 11 -26.45 8.45 -23.60
N LYS A 12 -25.78 9.23 -24.44
CA LYS A 12 -24.53 8.80 -25.08
C LYS A 12 -23.55 8.50 -23.95
N ASP A 13 -23.23 7.22 -23.75
CA ASP A 13 -22.19 6.80 -22.83
C ASP A 13 -20.93 7.62 -23.11
N ALA A 14 -20.30 8.14 -22.06
CA ALA A 14 -19.01 8.83 -22.11
C ALA A 14 -17.85 7.90 -22.56
N SER A 15 -18.15 6.76 -23.18
CA SER A 15 -17.21 5.80 -23.75
C SER A 15 -16.84 6.08 -25.21
N SER A 16 -17.47 7.04 -25.88
CA SER A 16 -17.28 7.26 -27.33
C SER A 16 -16.42 8.49 -27.73
N VAL A 17 -15.62 9.08 -26.82
CA VAL A 17 -14.75 10.24 -27.15
C VAL A 17 -13.25 10.02 -26.87
N ASP A 18 -12.80 8.89 -26.32
CA ASP A 18 -11.34 8.70 -26.11
C ASP A 18 -10.83 7.28 -26.44
N VAL A 19 -11.41 6.66 -27.48
CA VAL A 19 -10.97 5.36 -28.02
C VAL A 19 -9.71 5.49 -28.91
N THR A 20 -9.03 6.64 -28.94
CA THR A 20 -7.86 6.85 -29.80
C THR A 20 -6.62 7.43 -29.12
N LYS A 21 -6.56 7.54 -27.78
CA LYS A 21 -5.37 8.11 -27.11
C LYS A 21 -4.88 7.44 -25.82
N SER A 22 -5.40 6.28 -25.46
CA SER A 22 -5.08 5.65 -24.16
C SER A 22 -4.70 4.17 -24.23
N GLU A 23 -4.28 3.67 -25.40
CA GLU A 23 -3.70 2.32 -25.54
C GLU A 23 -2.18 2.25 -25.27
N GLU A 24 -1.48 3.38 -25.16
CA GLU A 24 -0.02 3.40 -24.93
C GLU A 24 0.41 3.48 -23.45
N VAL A 25 -0.50 3.71 -22.50
CA VAL A 25 -0.13 3.79 -21.06
C VAL A 25 -0.20 2.42 -20.35
N LYS A 26 -0.62 1.35 -21.06
CA LYS A 26 -0.84 0.01 -20.49
C LYS A 26 0.41 -0.89 -20.42
N LYS A 27 1.63 -0.37 -20.56
CA LYS A 27 2.84 -1.22 -20.56
C LYS A 27 4.03 -0.78 -19.70
N GLU A 28 3.93 0.30 -18.93
CA GLU A 28 5.01 0.76 -18.05
C GLU A 28 4.62 0.87 -16.56
N GLU A 29 3.52 0.25 -16.13
CA GLU A 29 3.45 -0.26 -14.76
C GLU A 29 4.24 -1.57 -14.72
N GLU A 30 5.56 -1.48 -14.82
CA GLU A 30 6.43 -2.51 -14.26
C GLU A 30 5.92 -2.74 -12.85
N LYS A 31 5.39 -3.94 -12.61
CA LYS A 31 4.97 -4.46 -11.32
C LYS A 31 5.93 -3.91 -10.27
N LYS A 32 5.53 -2.84 -9.55
CA LYS A 32 6.28 -2.40 -8.37
C LYS A 32 6.50 -3.67 -7.58
N ASP A 33 7.74 -4.09 -7.44
CA ASP A 33 8.03 -5.39 -6.86
C ASP A 33 7.23 -5.51 -5.56
N PRO A 34 6.49 -6.59 -5.35
CA PRO A 34 5.62 -6.71 -4.18
C PRO A 34 6.41 -6.51 -2.87
N GLU A 35 7.72 -6.73 -2.91
CA GLU A 35 8.69 -6.43 -1.85
C GLU A 35 8.91 -4.92 -1.62
N LEU A 36 8.98 -4.10 -2.67
CA LEU A 36 9.11 -2.65 -2.53
C LEU A 36 7.83 -2.03 -1.99
N LEU A 37 6.67 -2.50 -2.45
CA LEU A 37 5.37 -2.00 -1.97
C LEU A 37 5.17 -2.30 -0.48
N THR A 38 5.54 -3.50 -0.03
CA THR A 38 5.48 -3.87 1.40
C THR A 38 6.45 -3.08 2.26
N LEU A 39 7.63 -2.71 1.74
CA LEU A 39 8.56 -1.82 2.43
C LEU A 39 8.02 -0.38 2.55
N GLU A 40 7.37 0.13 1.51
CA GLU A 40 6.70 1.44 1.53
C GLU A 40 5.55 1.46 2.56
N ASP A 41 4.71 0.41 2.57
CA ASP A 41 3.60 0.26 3.52
C ASP A 41 4.10 0.32 4.98
N ILE A 42 5.20 -0.39 5.28
CA ILE A 42 5.77 -0.43 6.64
C ILE A 42 6.35 0.92 7.04
N LYS A 43 7.02 1.64 6.13
CA LYS A 43 7.47 3.01 6.39
C LYS A 43 6.31 3.93 6.75
N GLU A 44 5.19 3.82 6.05
CA GLU A 44 3.99 4.61 6.37
C GLU A 44 3.42 4.24 7.75
N HIS A 45 3.47 2.96 8.14
CA HIS A 45 3.03 2.52 9.46
C HIS A 45 3.89 3.11 10.59
N VAL A 46 5.21 3.14 10.42
CA VAL A 46 6.12 3.78 11.39
C VAL A 46 5.79 5.27 11.53
N ARG A 47 5.56 5.98 10.42
CA ARG A 47 5.15 7.40 10.45
C ARG A 47 3.81 7.61 11.17
N HIS A 48 2.87 6.68 11.04
CA HIS A 48 1.61 6.75 11.79
C HIS A 48 1.80 6.53 13.29
N ILE A 49 2.73 5.66 13.69
CA ILE A 49 3.07 5.47 15.12
C ILE A 49 3.67 6.76 15.68
N GLU A 50 4.62 7.39 14.99
CA GLU A 50 5.23 8.66 15.41
C GLU A 50 4.19 9.79 15.53
N LYS A 51 3.28 9.88 14.56
CA LYS A 51 2.15 10.82 14.61
C LYS A 51 1.22 10.51 15.77
N ALA A 52 0.90 9.24 16.01
CA ALA A 52 0.04 8.85 17.12
C ALA A 52 0.63 9.25 18.48
N VAL A 53 1.95 9.12 18.65
CA VAL A 53 2.65 9.55 19.87
C VAL A 53 2.63 11.07 20.00
N SER A 54 2.86 11.78 18.90
CA SER A 54 2.91 13.26 18.87
C SER A 54 1.54 13.89 19.12
N THR A 55 0.49 13.43 18.44
CA THR A 55 -0.86 14.02 18.50
C THR A 55 -1.75 13.39 19.57
N LYS A 56 -1.39 12.20 20.08
CA LYS A 56 -2.18 11.38 21.00
C LYS A 56 -3.57 11.02 20.47
N GLU A 57 -3.74 10.98 19.16
CA GLU A 57 -5.00 10.56 18.55
C GLU A 57 -5.04 9.04 18.32
N PRO A 58 -6.06 8.34 18.85
CA PRO A 58 -6.14 6.87 18.72
C PRO A 58 -6.37 6.42 17.27
N ARG A 59 -6.81 7.33 16.38
CA ARG A 59 -7.10 7.05 14.98
C ARG A 59 -5.88 6.51 14.24
N PHE A 60 -4.72 7.11 14.45
CA PHE A 60 -3.47 6.68 13.80
C PHE A 60 -3.06 5.27 14.24
N MET A 61 -3.16 4.95 15.53
CA MET A 61 -2.91 3.58 16.03
C MET A 61 -3.92 2.57 15.47
N SER A 62 -5.21 2.92 15.43
CA SER A 62 -6.25 2.02 14.92
C SER A 62 -6.02 1.62 13.45
N ARG A 63 -5.46 2.53 12.64
CA ARG A 63 -5.10 2.26 11.25
C ARG A 63 -3.96 1.25 11.15
N VAL A 64 -2.91 1.42 11.97
CA VAL A 64 -1.77 0.49 12.02
C VAL A 64 -2.22 -0.92 12.45
N ILE A 65 -3.07 -1.02 13.48
CA ILE A 65 -3.56 -2.31 13.97
C ILE A 65 -4.33 -3.08 12.89
N ARG A 66 -5.19 -2.39 12.11
CA ARG A 66 -5.91 -3.05 11.00
C ARG A 66 -4.96 -3.48 9.88
N ALA A 67 -4.00 -2.64 9.52
CA ALA A 67 -3.05 -2.95 8.46
C ALA A 67 -2.04 -4.05 8.84
N LEU A 68 -1.82 -4.29 10.14
CA LEU A 68 -0.92 -5.34 10.62
C LEU A 68 -1.31 -6.75 10.13
N VAL A 69 -2.62 -7.04 10.06
CA VAL A 69 -3.12 -8.34 9.60
C VAL A 69 -2.76 -8.58 8.13
N THR A 70 -2.83 -7.53 7.30
CA THR A 70 -2.47 -7.60 5.89
C THR A 70 -0.96 -7.66 5.67
N VAL A 71 -0.18 -6.87 6.43
CA VAL A 71 1.28 -6.87 6.33
C VAL A 71 1.85 -8.23 6.74
N ARG A 72 1.32 -8.86 7.81
CA ARG A 72 1.75 -10.19 8.26
C ARG A 72 1.74 -11.23 7.14
N ARG A 73 0.74 -11.19 6.25
CA ARG A 73 0.60 -12.15 5.14
C ARG A 73 1.58 -11.91 4.00
N LYS A 74 2.16 -10.70 3.91
CA LYS A 74 3.06 -10.29 2.83
C LYS A 74 4.54 -10.25 3.26
N LEU A 75 4.85 -10.62 4.49
CA LEU A 75 6.23 -10.61 5.01
C LEU A 75 7.02 -11.81 4.47
N ASN A 76 8.10 -11.51 3.75
CA ASN A 76 9.11 -12.48 3.31
C ASN A 76 10.41 -12.32 4.12
N PRO A 77 11.24 -13.38 4.25
CA PRO A 77 12.53 -13.31 4.94
C PRO A 77 13.47 -12.23 4.38
N ARG A 78 13.44 -11.99 3.06
CA ARG A 78 14.20 -10.92 2.40
C ARG A 78 13.80 -9.53 2.85
N ILE A 79 12.50 -9.27 2.93
CA ILE A 79 11.92 -8.01 3.39
C ILE A 79 12.28 -7.78 4.85
N LEU A 80 12.19 -8.82 5.70
CA LEU A 80 12.54 -8.71 7.11
C LEU A 80 14.02 -8.36 7.31
N ARG A 81 14.93 -8.96 6.54
CA ARG A 81 16.36 -8.59 6.55
C ARG A 81 16.58 -7.12 6.16
N SER A 82 15.85 -6.62 5.15
CA SER A 82 15.92 -5.20 4.75
C SER A 82 15.42 -4.26 5.85
N LEU A 83 14.28 -4.59 6.47
CA LEU A 83 13.72 -3.84 7.61
C LEU A 83 14.66 -3.83 8.80
N MET A 84 15.27 -4.97 9.13
CA MET A 84 16.20 -5.06 10.25
C MET A 84 17.43 -4.18 10.05
N LYS A 85 17.94 -4.08 8.82
CA LYS A 85 19.04 -3.16 8.49
C LYS A 85 18.63 -1.69 8.61
N GLY A 86 17.38 -1.35 8.27
CA GLY A 86 16.89 0.04 8.28
C GLY A 86 16.47 0.57 9.66
N TYR A 87 15.93 -0.28 10.54
CA TYR A 87 15.31 0.15 11.79
C TYR A 87 16.06 -0.25 13.07
N PHE A 88 16.91 -1.28 13.04
CA PHE A 88 17.77 -1.58 14.20
C PHE A 88 18.97 -0.62 14.21
N ILE A 89 18.85 0.47 14.98
CA ILE A 89 19.92 1.44 15.21
C ILE A 89 20.96 0.86 16.18
N ALA A 90 22.17 1.43 16.19
CA ALA A 90 23.35 1.06 16.99
C ALA A 90 23.12 0.44 18.39
N PRO A 91 22.24 0.93 19.29
CA PRO A 91 22.04 0.29 20.60
C PRO A 91 21.38 -1.10 20.53
N ASN A 92 20.72 -1.44 19.41
CA ASN A 92 19.97 -2.69 19.24
C ASN A 92 20.66 -3.68 18.28
N VAL A 93 21.93 -3.43 17.93
CA VAL A 93 22.66 -4.29 16.97
C VAL A 93 22.80 -5.72 17.48
N ILE A 94 22.91 -5.92 18.80
CA ILE A 94 22.97 -7.26 19.42
C ILE A 94 21.71 -8.07 19.08
N ASN A 95 20.53 -7.46 19.23
CA ASN A 95 19.25 -8.10 18.89
C ASN A 95 19.17 -8.41 17.39
N LYS A 96 19.74 -7.57 16.54
CA LYS A 96 19.78 -7.81 15.10
C LYS A 96 20.61 -9.05 14.77
N GLU A 97 21.82 -9.16 15.33
CA GLU A 97 22.71 -10.31 15.12
C GLU A 97 22.13 -11.61 15.70
N GLU A 98 21.40 -11.54 16.82
CA GLU A 98 20.70 -12.70 17.39
C GLU A 98 19.51 -13.16 16.54
N LEU A 99 18.77 -12.23 15.93
CA LEU A 99 17.56 -12.52 15.17
C LEU A 99 17.83 -12.93 13.71
N LEU A 100 18.98 -12.50 13.14
CA LEU A 100 19.37 -12.81 11.75
C LEU A 100 19.46 -14.32 11.44
N PRO A 101 20.03 -15.17 12.31
CA PRO A 101 20.07 -16.63 12.11
C PRO A 101 18.70 -17.32 11.98
N PHE A 102 17.63 -16.73 12.55
CA PHE A 102 16.29 -17.31 12.47
C PHE A 102 15.59 -17.04 11.13
N LEU A 103 16.18 -16.20 10.28
CA LEU A 103 15.70 -15.89 8.94
C LEU A 103 16.38 -16.81 7.93
N ALA A 104 15.70 -17.91 7.58
CA ALA A 104 16.13 -18.78 6.47
C ALA A 104 16.21 -18.00 5.15
N ASP A 105 16.99 -18.54 4.20
CA ASP A 105 17.29 -17.88 2.92
C ASP A 105 16.07 -17.52 2.07
#